data_AF-A0A2P8K6K7-F1
#
_entry.id   AF-A0A2P8K6K7-F1
#
_cell.length_a   1.000
_cell.length_b   1.000
_cell.length_c   1.000
_cell.angle_alpha   90.00
_cell.angle_beta   90.00
_cell.angle_gamma   90.00
#
_symmetry.space_group_name_H-M   'P 1'
#
loop_
_entity.id
_entity.type
_entity.pdbx_description
1 polymer ?
#
loop_
_entity_poly.entity_id
_entity_poly.type
_entity_poly.pdbx_seq_one_letter_code
_entity_poly.pdbx_strand_id
1 'polypeptide(L)'
;FALDPTTLPNTYLKYYLYPDYEVAHSDPEFTRANEVMAGREKEVFDMAREITRRGTAEGAHFHAGAHATFIVDLACAIAFNTQERMLLIVENNGAIANFDETAMVEVPCLVGVNGPEPLAMGKIPSFQKGLM
;
A
#
# COMPACT_ATOMS: atom_id res chain seq x y z
N PHE A 1 -4.42 -17.38 17.75
CA PHE A 1 -5.82 -16.88 17.83
C PHE A 1 -5.97 -15.77 16.80
N ALA A 2 -7.12 -15.63 16.14
CA ALA A 2 -7.33 -14.56 15.16
C ALA A 2 -7.47 -13.21 15.90
N LEU A 3 -6.78 -12.16 15.41
CA LEU A 3 -6.81 -10.82 16.03
C LEU A 3 -8.25 -10.26 16.11
N ASP A 4 -9.02 -10.41 15.03
CA ASP A 4 -10.44 -10.09 14.95
C ASP A 4 -11.10 -11.21 14.13
N PRO A 5 -12.16 -11.87 14.63
CA PRO A 5 -12.84 -12.95 13.90
C PRO A 5 -13.76 -12.45 12.78
N THR A 6 -14.01 -11.14 12.69
CA THR A 6 -14.98 -10.52 11.76
C THR A 6 -14.34 -9.67 10.68
N THR A 7 -13.06 -9.31 10.82
CA THR A 7 -12.34 -8.46 9.87
C THR A 7 -10.97 -9.06 9.50
N LEU A 8 -10.42 -8.64 8.36
CA LEU A 8 -9.05 -8.96 7.97
C LEU A 8 -8.18 -7.70 8.15
N PRO A 9 -7.14 -7.72 9.02
CA PRO A 9 -6.35 -6.54 9.31
C PRO A 9 -5.33 -6.22 8.21
N ASN A 10 -5.00 -4.93 8.06
CA ASN A 10 -3.78 -4.51 7.38
C ASN A 10 -2.56 -4.96 8.21
N THR A 11 -1.54 -5.52 7.58
CA THR A 11 -0.34 -6.05 8.26
C THR A 11 0.40 -5.00 9.09
N TYR A 12 0.28 -3.71 8.74
CA TYR A 12 0.87 -2.61 9.50
C TYR A 12 0.27 -2.43 10.90
N LEU A 13 -0.94 -2.96 11.18
CA LEU A 13 -1.54 -2.89 12.52
C LEU A 13 -0.71 -3.60 13.58
N LYS A 14 0.20 -4.52 13.20
CA LYS A 14 1.12 -5.16 14.15
C LYS A 14 1.97 -4.16 14.94
N TYR A 15 2.36 -3.05 14.32
CA TYR A 15 3.19 -2.02 14.98
C TYR A 15 2.43 -1.19 16.03
N TYR A 16 1.09 -1.16 15.95
CA TYR A 16 0.25 -0.46 16.91
C TYR A 16 -0.26 -1.40 18.01
N LEU A 17 -0.53 -2.65 17.67
CA LEU A 17 -1.13 -3.64 18.57
C LEU A 17 -0.11 -4.48 19.33
N TYR A 18 1.09 -4.65 18.77
CA TYR A 18 2.19 -5.42 19.36
C TYR A 18 3.54 -4.66 19.29
N PRO A 19 3.60 -3.39 19.72
CA PRO A 19 4.81 -2.58 19.58
C PRO A 19 6.01 -3.12 20.36
N ASP A 20 5.77 -3.70 21.54
CA ASP A 20 6.78 -4.33 22.39
C ASP A 20 7.43 -5.54 21.71
N TYR A 21 6.63 -6.40 21.09
CA TYR A 21 7.10 -7.54 20.30
C TYR A 21 7.93 -7.08 19.10
N GLU A 22 7.47 -6.10 18.34
CA GLU A 22 8.18 -5.60 17.16
C GLU A 22 9.53 -4.96 17.53
N VAL A 23 9.61 -4.20 18.63
CA VAL A 23 10.88 -3.65 19.14
C VAL A 23 11.81 -4.77 19.62
N ALA A 24 11.30 -5.76 20.35
CA ALA A 24 12.11 -6.88 20.86
C ALA A 24 12.75 -7.74 19.76
N HIS A 25 12.19 -7.73 18.55
CA HIS A 25 12.69 -8.47 17.39
C HIS A 25 13.38 -7.56 16.35
N SER A 26 13.65 -6.30 16.69
CA SER A 26 14.37 -5.37 15.85
C SER A 26 15.88 -5.38 16.17
N ASP A 27 16.71 -5.19 15.15
CA ASP A 27 18.15 -5.00 15.30
C ASP A 27 18.48 -3.49 15.15
N PRO A 28 18.94 -2.81 16.21
CA PRO A 28 19.26 -1.39 16.15
C PRO A 28 20.51 -1.08 15.31
N GLU A 29 21.40 -2.05 15.10
CA GLU A 29 22.64 -1.89 14.32
C GLU A 29 22.45 -2.30 12.85
N PHE A 30 21.40 -3.07 12.53
CA PHE A 30 21.10 -3.52 11.17
C PHE A 30 19.59 -3.54 10.87
N THR A 31 19.08 -2.41 10.38
CA THR A 31 17.64 -2.20 10.16
C THR A 31 17.20 -2.64 8.75
N ARG A 32 15.89 -2.53 8.48
CA ARG A 32 15.32 -2.74 7.15
C ARG A 32 16.00 -1.89 6.06
N ALA A 33 16.50 -0.69 6.38
CA ALA A 33 17.23 0.12 5.41
C ALA A 33 18.54 -0.56 4.99
N ASN A 34 19.27 -1.15 5.94
CA ASN A 34 20.51 -1.88 5.67
C ASN A 34 20.26 -3.11 4.80
N GLU A 35 19.18 -3.85 5.04
CA GLU A 35 18.77 -4.96 4.18
C GLU A 35 18.49 -4.50 2.74
N VAL A 36 17.83 -3.36 2.55
CA VAL A 36 17.53 -2.83 1.20
C VAL A 36 18.81 -2.40 0.48
N MET A 37 19.71 -1.70 1.18
CA MET A 37 21.01 -1.27 0.61
C MET A 37 21.88 -2.48 0.23
N ALA A 38 21.94 -3.49 1.10
CA ALA A 38 22.74 -4.69 0.89
C ALA A 38 22.14 -5.65 -0.16
N GLY A 39 20.81 -5.68 -0.28
CA GLY A 39 20.09 -6.56 -1.20
C GLY A 39 19.57 -5.80 -2.42
N ARG A 40 18.29 -5.41 -2.38
CA ARG A 40 17.52 -4.94 -3.54
C ARG A 40 18.20 -3.78 -4.29
N GLU A 41 18.74 -2.80 -3.58
CA GLU A 41 19.37 -1.64 -4.22
C GLU A 41 20.57 -2.08 -5.06
N LYS A 42 21.48 -2.85 -4.45
CA LYS A 42 22.65 -3.40 -5.13
C LYS A 42 22.24 -4.26 -6.34
N GLU A 43 21.29 -5.18 -6.17
CA GLU A 43 20.81 -6.06 -7.24
C GLU A 43 20.28 -5.29 -8.45
N VAL A 44 19.43 -4.28 -8.20
CA VAL A 44 18.83 -3.47 -9.27
C VAL A 44 19.90 -2.67 -10.01
N PHE A 45 20.80 -2.00 -9.30
CA PHE A 45 21.83 -1.19 -9.94
C PHE A 45 22.89 -2.02 -10.66
N ASP A 46 23.27 -3.17 -10.12
CA ASP A 46 24.17 -4.11 -10.81
C ASP A 46 23.54 -4.63 -12.10
N MET A 47 22.26 -5.03 -12.06
CA MET A 47 21.55 -5.50 -13.24
C MET A 47 21.41 -4.39 -14.29
N ALA A 48 21.10 -3.16 -13.88
CA ALA A 48 21.01 -2.02 -14.80
C ALA A 48 22.36 -1.72 -15.50
N ARG A 49 23.48 -1.77 -14.74
CA ARG A 49 24.83 -1.63 -15.31
C ARG A 49 25.13 -2.75 -16.31
N GLU A 50 24.76 -3.98 -15.97
CA GLU A 50 25.00 -5.15 -16.83
C GLU A 50 24.19 -5.09 -18.14
N ILE A 51 22.92 -4.68 -18.08
CA ILE A 51 22.09 -4.44 -19.26
C ILE A 51 22.72 -3.38 -20.16
N THR A 52 23.18 -2.29 -19.57
CA THR A 52 23.84 -1.20 -20.31
C THR A 52 25.12 -1.69 -20.98
N ARG A 53 25.93 -2.47 -20.26
CA ARG A 53 27.18 -3.06 -20.78
C ARG A 53 26.94 -4.03 -21.95
N ARG A 54 25.89 -4.85 -21.87
CA ARG A 54 25.54 -5.82 -22.92
C ARG A 54 24.79 -5.17 -24.10
N GLY A 55 24.22 -3.99 -23.92
CA GLY A 55 23.34 -3.34 -24.91
C GLY A 55 21.99 -4.04 -25.10
N THR A 56 21.62 -4.98 -24.22
CA THR A 56 20.37 -5.73 -24.27
C THR A 56 19.90 -6.13 -22.88
N ALA A 57 18.57 -6.18 -22.70
CA ALA A 57 17.93 -6.69 -21.50
C ALA A 57 17.66 -8.21 -21.56
N GLU A 58 18.04 -8.87 -22.65
CA GLU A 58 17.91 -10.32 -22.77
C GLU A 58 18.68 -11.03 -21.63
N GLY A 59 18.01 -11.97 -20.95
CA GLY A 59 18.54 -12.63 -19.77
C GLY A 59 18.68 -11.74 -18.52
N ALA A 60 18.08 -10.54 -18.50
CA ALA A 60 17.91 -9.79 -17.27
C ALA A 60 16.82 -10.44 -16.42
N HIS A 61 17.09 -10.60 -15.12
CA HIS A 61 16.15 -11.18 -14.18
C HIS A 61 15.67 -10.09 -13.22
N PHE A 62 14.62 -9.37 -13.61
CA PHE A 62 13.86 -8.54 -12.69
C PHE A 62 12.67 -9.33 -12.18
N HIS A 63 12.43 -9.25 -10.87
CA HIS A 63 11.16 -9.72 -10.33
C HIS A 63 10.12 -8.66 -10.65
N ALA A 64 9.24 -8.95 -11.61
CA ALA A 64 8.08 -8.11 -11.87
C ALA A 64 7.20 -8.11 -10.61
N GLY A 65 7.25 -7.02 -9.84
CA GLY A 65 6.44 -6.86 -8.65
C GLY A 65 5.01 -6.46 -9.03
N ALA A 66 4.02 -7.03 -8.35
CA ALA A 66 2.62 -6.61 -8.43
C ALA A 66 2.39 -5.12 -8.08
N HIS A 67 3.42 -4.44 -7.56
CA HIS A 67 3.36 -3.03 -7.20
C HIS A 67 3.23 -2.09 -8.41
N ALA A 68 3.83 -2.43 -9.54
CA ALA A 68 3.78 -1.54 -10.71
C ALA A 68 2.46 -1.67 -11.48
N THR A 69 1.76 -2.80 -11.35
CA THR A 69 0.55 -3.07 -12.13
C THR A 69 -0.62 -2.21 -11.68
N PHE A 70 -0.83 -2.05 -10.37
CA PHE A 70 -1.94 -1.22 -9.87
C PHE A 70 -1.82 0.27 -10.25
N ILE A 71 -0.60 0.75 -10.54
CA ILE A 71 -0.38 2.12 -11.04
C ILE A 71 -0.94 2.26 -12.46
N VAL A 72 -0.72 1.24 -13.30
CA VAL A 72 -1.25 1.20 -14.66
C VAL A 72 -2.77 1.08 -14.62
N ASP A 73 -3.32 0.26 -13.72
CA ASP A 73 -4.77 0.11 -13.54
C ASP A 73 -5.42 1.46 -13.19
N LEU A 74 -4.85 2.19 -12.21
CA LEU A 74 -5.28 3.55 -11.86
C LEU A 74 -5.19 4.52 -13.04
N ALA A 75 -4.08 4.51 -13.78
CA ALA A 75 -3.91 5.38 -14.95
C ALA A 75 -4.93 5.08 -16.06
N CYS A 76 -5.18 3.79 -16.33
CA CYS A 76 -6.19 3.35 -17.28
C CYS A 76 -7.60 3.74 -16.82
N ALA A 77 -7.91 3.61 -15.53
CA ALA A 77 -9.22 3.97 -14.99
C ALA A 77 -9.54 5.46 -15.20
N ILE A 78 -8.55 6.34 -14.98
CA ILE A 78 -8.68 7.77 -15.25
C ILE A 78 -8.76 8.03 -16.76
N ALA A 79 -7.82 7.49 -17.54
CA ALA A 79 -7.69 7.80 -18.97
C ALA A 79 -8.88 7.33 -19.80
N PHE A 80 -9.48 6.18 -19.44
CA PHE A 80 -10.55 5.55 -20.19
C PHE A 80 -11.88 5.54 -19.46
N ASN A 81 -11.98 6.26 -18.33
CA ASN A 81 -13.19 6.37 -17.51
C ASN A 81 -13.81 5.00 -17.17
N THR A 82 -12.97 4.03 -16.77
CA THR A 82 -13.41 2.63 -16.66
C THR A 82 -14.31 2.35 -15.47
N GLN A 83 -14.35 3.27 -14.49
CA GLN A 83 -15.12 3.13 -13.25
C GLN A 83 -14.66 1.91 -12.44
N GLU A 84 -13.38 1.56 -12.57
CA GLU A 84 -12.77 0.48 -11.80
C GLU A 84 -12.78 0.79 -10.31
N ARG A 85 -13.01 -0.25 -9.51
CA ARG A 85 -13.06 -0.17 -8.06
C ARG A 85 -11.69 -0.48 -7.47
N MET A 86 -11.14 0.48 -6.73
CA MET A 86 -9.85 0.33 -6.05
C MET A 86 -9.85 1.06 -4.70
N LEU A 87 -8.93 0.69 -3.81
CA LEU A 87 -8.71 1.40 -2.55
C LEU A 87 -7.88 2.64 -2.84
N LEU A 88 -8.37 3.81 -2.43
CA LEU A 88 -7.67 5.08 -2.56
C LEU A 88 -7.75 5.87 -1.25
N ILE A 89 -6.72 6.68 -1.02
CA ILE A 89 -6.69 7.63 0.08
C ILE A 89 -7.39 8.92 -0.40
N VAL A 90 -8.52 9.23 0.22
CA VAL A 90 -9.39 10.38 -0.10
C VAL A 90 -9.81 11.09 1.17
N GLU A 91 -10.22 12.35 1.07
CA GLU A 91 -10.85 13.03 2.21
C GLU A 91 -12.16 12.32 2.57
N ASN A 92 -12.38 12.08 3.86
CA ASN A 92 -13.48 11.26 4.35
C ASN A 92 -14.84 11.80 3.90
N ASN A 93 -15.14 13.07 4.17
CA ASN A 93 -16.35 13.78 3.76
C ASN A 93 -17.64 12.92 3.85
N GLY A 94 -17.78 12.17 4.95
CA GLY A 94 -18.94 11.30 5.22
C GLY A 94 -18.88 9.87 4.69
N ALA A 95 -17.81 9.44 3.99
CA ALA A 95 -17.62 8.05 3.58
C ALA A 95 -17.64 7.10 4.80
N ILE A 96 -16.93 7.46 5.87
CA ILE A 96 -17.05 6.89 7.21
C ILE A 96 -17.87 7.87 8.06
N ALA A 97 -19.14 7.52 8.27
CA ALA A 97 -20.17 8.43 8.79
C ALA A 97 -20.00 8.85 10.26
N ASN A 98 -19.19 8.13 11.04
CA ASN A 98 -18.93 8.43 12.44
C ASN A 98 -17.45 8.78 12.71
N PHE A 99 -16.74 9.30 11.72
CA PHE A 99 -15.33 9.70 11.79
C PHE A 99 -15.15 11.16 11.33
N ASP A 100 -13.99 11.76 11.59
CA ASP A 100 -13.71 13.15 11.22
C ASP A 100 -13.87 13.35 9.71
N GLU A 101 -14.63 14.35 9.28
CA GLU A 101 -14.95 14.62 7.88
C GLU A 101 -13.72 15.03 7.07
N THR A 102 -12.71 15.64 7.71
CA THR A 102 -11.49 16.15 7.07
C THR A 102 -10.34 15.14 7.08
N ALA A 103 -10.52 13.98 7.72
CA ALA A 103 -9.48 12.96 7.76
C ALA A 103 -9.26 12.35 6.37
N MET A 104 -8.01 12.08 6.03
CA MET A 104 -7.68 11.24 4.88
C MET A 104 -7.91 9.78 5.26
N VAL A 105 -8.78 9.10 4.52
CA VAL A 105 -9.17 7.70 4.77
C VAL A 105 -8.90 6.87 3.51
N GLU A 106 -8.49 5.62 3.71
CA GLU A 106 -8.35 4.65 2.62
C GLU A 106 -9.63 3.84 2.48
N VAL A 107 -10.44 4.13 1.45
CA VAL A 107 -11.75 3.49 1.23
C VAL A 107 -11.90 3.08 -0.25
N PRO A 108 -12.80 2.14 -0.56
CA PRO A 108 -13.09 1.79 -1.95
C PRO A 108 -13.69 2.98 -2.70
N CYS A 109 -13.14 3.28 -3.86
CA CYS A 109 -13.61 4.32 -4.76
C CYS A 109 -13.89 3.71 -6.14
N LEU A 110 -14.85 4.27 -6.87
CA LEU A 110 -14.91 4.11 -8.33
C LEU A 110 -14.01 5.18 -8.95
N VAL A 111 -13.20 4.81 -9.93
CA VAL A 111 -12.25 5.75 -10.55
C VAL A 111 -12.59 5.98 -12.00
N GLY A 112 -12.76 7.25 -12.35
CA GLY A 112 -13.02 7.67 -13.72
C GLY A 112 -12.27 8.95 -14.08
N VAL A 113 -12.71 9.58 -15.18
CA VAL A 113 -12.08 10.79 -15.72
C VAL A 113 -12.11 11.98 -14.74
N ASN A 114 -13.10 12.00 -13.84
CA ASN A 114 -13.25 13.04 -12.81
C ASN A 114 -12.48 12.71 -11.52
N GLY A 115 -11.66 11.65 -11.51
CA GLY A 115 -10.98 11.16 -10.32
C GLY A 115 -11.82 10.17 -9.51
N PRO A 116 -11.57 10.06 -8.19
CA PRO A 116 -12.24 9.07 -7.34
C PRO A 116 -13.64 9.51 -6.90
N GLU A 117 -14.58 8.57 -6.92
CA GLU A 117 -15.91 8.66 -6.32
C GLU A 117 -15.98 7.67 -5.15
N PRO A 118 -15.79 8.13 -3.89
CA PRO A 118 -15.72 7.26 -2.72
C PRO A 118 -17.05 6.56 -2.41
N LEU A 119 -16.99 5.27 -2.03
CA LEU A 119 -18.15 4.51 -1.59
C LEU A 119 -18.41 4.70 -0.09
N ALA A 120 -19.69 4.80 0.28
CA ALA A 120 -20.09 4.91 1.68
C ALA A 120 -19.78 3.62 2.45
N MET A 121 -19.02 3.74 3.53
CA MET A 121 -18.63 2.67 4.44
C MET A 121 -19.53 2.57 5.68
N GLY A 122 -20.35 3.61 5.93
CA GLY A 122 -21.25 3.66 7.08
C GLY A 122 -20.50 3.92 8.38
N LYS A 123 -20.95 3.30 9.48
CA LYS A 123 -20.34 3.49 10.80
C LYS A 123 -19.33 2.39 11.09
N ILE A 124 -18.13 2.77 11.50
CA ILE A 124 -17.13 1.81 11.99
C ILE A 124 -17.32 1.51 13.48
N PRO A 125 -16.94 0.30 13.96
CA PRO A 125 -17.01 -0.04 15.37
C PRO A 125 -16.05 0.79 16.24
N SER A 126 -16.33 0.87 17.54
CA SER A 126 -15.59 1.72 18.47
C SER A 126 -14.11 1.39 18.60
N PHE A 127 -13.71 0.13 18.42
CA PHE A 127 -12.30 -0.27 18.53
C PHE A 127 -11.47 0.34 17.39
N GLN A 128 -11.89 0.13 16.13
CA GLN A 128 -11.25 0.71 14.96
C GLN A 128 -11.30 2.24 15.03
N LYS A 129 -12.44 2.82 15.42
CA LYS A 129 -12.56 4.27 15.61
C LYS A 129 -11.63 4.83 16.68
N GLY A 130 -11.35 4.08 17.74
CA GLY A 130 -10.46 4.53 18.81
C GLY A 130 -8.98 4.46 18.44
N LEU A 131 -8.62 3.62 17.46
CA LEU A 131 -7.26 3.49 16.95
C LEU A 131 -6.95 4.47 15.81
N MET A 132 -7.95 4.81 15.00
CA MET A 132 -7.88 5.77 13.90
C MET A 132 -8.00 7.20 14.42
#